data_AF-A0A970MYH3-F1
#
_entry.id   AF-A0A970MYH3-F1
#
_cell.length_a   1.000
_cell.length_b   1.000
_cell.length_c   1.000
_cell.angle_alpha   90.00
_cell.angle_beta   90.00
_cell.angle_gamma   90.00
#
_symmetry.space_group_name_H-M   'P 1'
#
loop_
_entity.id
_entity.type
_entity.pdbx_description
1 polymer ?
#
loop_
_entity_poly.entity_id
_entity_poly.type
_entity_poly.pdbx_seq_one_letter_code
_entity_poly.pdbx_strand_id
1 'polypeptide(L)'
;RVHPITGVYKLHTGIDIPCPVGTSVRAAADGTVIIAKWMPAYGYGVVLDHGGGVQTLYGHNSRLCVSVGQNVKQGDTIAKSGNTGYSTGPHLHFEKRVNGRPVNPGGG
;
A
#
# COMPACT_ATOMS: atom_id res chain seq x y z
N ARG A 1 12.37 -2.60 -17.06
CA ARG A 1 12.59 -3.65 -18.08
C ARG A 1 11.21 -3.99 -18.68
N VAL A 2 11.02 -3.80 -19.98
CA VAL A 2 9.71 -3.88 -20.67
C VAL A 2 9.34 -5.34 -20.97
N HIS A 3 8.07 -5.72 -20.76
CA HIS A 3 7.54 -7.04 -21.09
C HIS A 3 7.08 -7.09 -22.57
N PRO A 4 7.35 -8.15 -23.35
CA PRO A 4 7.37 -8.06 -24.81
C PRO A 4 6.07 -8.44 -25.55
N ILE A 5 4.93 -8.67 -24.88
CA ILE A 5 3.76 -9.29 -25.56
C ILE A 5 2.49 -8.42 -25.57
N THR A 6 2.28 -7.49 -24.64
CA THR A 6 1.01 -6.73 -24.57
C THR A 6 1.11 -5.25 -24.91
N GLY A 7 2.32 -4.69 -25.07
CA GLY A 7 2.50 -3.26 -25.39
C GLY A 7 1.94 -2.27 -24.34
N VAL A 8 1.39 -2.77 -23.23
CA VAL A 8 0.90 -1.93 -22.14
C VAL A 8 2.07 -1.61 -21.21
N TYR A 9 2.50 -0.35 -21.23
CA TYR A 9 3.34 0.23 -20.20
C TYR A 9 2.53 0.32 -18.88
N LYS A 10 2.25 -0.82 -18.25
CA LYS A 10 1.60 -0.86 -16.93
C LYS A 10 2.69 -0.60 -15.89
N LEU A 11 2.98 0.68 -15.70
CA LEU A 11 3.89 1.17 -14.67
C LEU A 11 3.39 0.65 -13.31
N HIS A 12 4.04 -0.36 -12.72
CA HIS A 12 3.86 -0.74 -11.31
C HIS A 12 4.33 0.46 -10.49
N THR A 13 3.41 1.32 -10.05
CA THR A 13 3.74 2.51 -9.25
C THR A 13 3.91 2.21 -7.76
N GLY A 14 3.66 0.95 -7.38
CA GLY A 14 3.94 0.42 -6.06
C GLY A 14 5.22 -0.42 -6.03
N ILE A 15 5.81 -0.51 -4.85
CA ILE A 15 6.88 -1.44 -4.52
C ILE A 15 6.23 -2.67 -3.86
N ASP A 16 6.54 -3.84 -4.39
CA ASP A 16 6.16 -5.11 -3.79
C ASP A 16 7.30 -5.58 -2.89
N ILE A 17 7.02 -5.71 -1.59
CA ILE A 17 8.00 -6.10 -0.57
C ILE A 17 7.69 -7.54 -0.14
N PRO A 18 8.51 -8.52 -0.53
CA PRO A 18 8.32 -9.92 -0.14
C PRO A 18 8.33 -10.04 1.38
N CYS A 19 7.28 -10.61 1.96
CA CYS A 19 7.21 -10.87 3.38
C CYS A 19 6.24 -12.02 3.68
N PRO A 20 6.51 -12.83 4.73
CA PRO A 20 5.56 -13.84 5.19
C PRO A 20 4.23 -13.20 5.58
N VAL A 21 3.12 -13.91 5.37
CA VAL A 21 1.80 -13.54 5.88
C VAL A 21 1.87 -13.29 7.39
N GLY A 22 1.24 -12.21 7.87
CA GLY A 22 1.21 -11.87 9.29
C GLY A 22 2.35 -10.95 9.76
N THR A 23 3.26 -10.57 8.85
CA THR A 23 4.31 -9.57 9.15
C THR A 23 3.67 -8.22 9.47
N SER A 24 4.15 -7.53 10.51
CA SER A 24 3.63 -6.21 10.86
C SER A 24 3.90 -5.19 9.75
N VAL A 25 2.85 -4.60 9.21
CA VAL A 25 2.92 -3.48 8.27
C VAL A 25 2.83 -2.19 9.06
N ARG A 26 3.84 -1.33 8.88
CA ARG A 26 3.99 -0.09 9.64
C ARG A 26 3.72 1.15 8.79
N ALA A 27 3.17 2.18 9.41
CA ALA A 27 3.01 3.49 8.77
C ALA A 27 4.38 4.06 8.39
N ALA A 28 4.52 4.52 7.14
CA ALA A 28 5.76 5.06 6.60
C ALA A 28 6.04 6.48 7.12
N ALA A 29 4.99 7.21 7.49
CA ALA A 29 5.02 8.54 8.08
C ALA A 29 3.73 8.77 8.89
N ASP A 30 3.72 9.83 9.71
CA ASP A 30 2.54 10.32 10.42
C ASP A 30 1.38 10.60 9.45
N GLY A 31 0.16 10.23 9.82
CA GLY A 31 -0.99 10.49 8.95
C GLY A 31 -2.33 10.10 9.56
N THR A 32 -3.38 10.35 8.79
CA THR A 32 -4.75 9.94 9.12
C THR A 32 -5.19 8.82 8.19
N VAL A 33 -5.80 7.78 8.74
CA VAL A 33 -6.38 6.70 7.96
C VAL A 33 -7.60 7.21 7.20
N ILE A 34 -7.53 7.27 5.88
CA ILE A 34 -8.64 7.67 5.02
C ILE A 34 -9.36 6.48 4.38
N ILE A 35 -8.69 5.33 4.28
CA ILE A 35 -9.28 4.07 3.82
C ILE A 35 -8.74 2.93 4.69
N ALA A 36 -9.63 2.07 5.17
CA ALA A 36 -9.30 0.81 5.84
C ALA A 36 -10.42 -0.20 5.56
N LYS A 37 -10.36 -0.89 4.42
CA LYS A 37 -11.41 -1.83 3.99
C LYS A 37 -10.91 -2.83 2.95
N TRP A 38 -11.77 -3.76 2.58
CA TRP A 38 -11.57 -4.60 1.40
C TRP A 38 -11.70 -3.78 0.11
N MET A 39 -10.70 -3.90 -0.76
CA MET A 39 -10.64 -3.33 -2.09
C MET A 39 -10.37 -4.46 -3.09
N PRO A 40 -11.18 -4.67 -4.14
CA PRO A 40 -11.08 -5.88 -4.98
C PRO A 40 -9.68 -6.21 -5.51
N ALA A 41 -8.93 -5.21 -5.99
CA ALA A 41 -7.56 -5.41 -6.49
C ALA A 41 -6.53 -5.56 -5.35
N TYR A 42 -6.66 -4.76 -4.28
CA TYR A 42 -5.67 -4.65 -3.21
C TYR A 42 -5.98 -5.54 -1.99
N GLY A 43 -7.06 -6.31 -1.99
CA GLY A 43 -7.50 -7.08 -0.83
C GLY A 43 -7.82 -6.18 0.37
N TYR A 44 -7.42 -6.58 1.57
CA TYR A 44 -7.48 -5.67 2.71
C TYR A 44 -6.44 -4.57 2.56
N GLY A 45 -6.88 -3.33 2.37
CA GLY A 45 -5.97 -2.22 2.17
C GLY A 45 -6.20 -1.05 3.11
N VAL A 46 -5.09 -0.37 3.42
CA VAL A 46 -5.05 0.87 4.20
C VAL A 46 -4.53 1.98 3.30
N VAL A 47 -5.17 3.15 3.33
CA VAL A 47 -4.61 4.38 2.77
C VAL A 47 -4.48 5.42 3.87
N LEU A 48 -3.28 5.95 4.01
CA LEU A 48 -2.96 7.04 4.93
C LEU A 48 -2.84 8.34 4.14
N ASP A 49 -3.45 9.40 4.66
CA ASP A 49 -3.21 10.77 4.23
C ASP A 49 -2.20 11.43 5.18
N HIS A 50 -1.09 11.88 4.62
CA HIS A 50 0.00 12.53 5.36
C HIS A 50 -0.10 14.06 5.30
N GLY A 51 -1.13 14.60 4.64
CA GLY A 51 -1.26 16.02 4.34
C GLY A 51 -0.45 16.44 3.11
N GLY A 52 -0.66 17.68 2.65
CA GLY A 52 0.05 18.21 1.49
C GLY A 52 -0.20 17.44 0.18
N GLY A 53 -1.31 16.71 0.09
CA GLY A 53 -1.65 15.86 -1.04
C GLY A 53 -0.87 14.53 -1.09
N VAL A 54 -0.05 14.22 -0.08
CA VAL A 54 0.74 12.98 -0.03
C VAL A 54 -0.05 11.88 0.66
N GLN A 55 -0.20 10.74 -0.01
CA GLN A 55 -0.86 9.55 0.53
C GLN A 55 0.02 8.32 0.36
N THR A 56 -0.17 7.33 1.21
CA THR A 56 0.42 6.00 1.03
C THR A 56 -0.64 4.92 1.06
N LEU A 57 -0.51 3.92 0.18
CA LEU A 57 -1.39 2.74 0.14
C LEU A 57 -0.60 1.51 0.57
N TYR A 58 -1.24 0.68 1.39
CA TYR A 58 -0.75 -0.61 1.85
C TYR A 58 -1.77 -1.68 1.46
N GLY A 59 -1.41 -2.56 0.53
CA GLY A 59 -2.29 -3.59 -0.02
C GLY A 59 -1.88 -5.02 0.34
N HIS A 60 -2.73 -5.96 -0.08
CA HIS A 60 -2.62 -7.40 0.07
C HIS A 60 -2.52 -7.89 1.52
N ASN A 61 -3.04 -7.11 2.48
CA ASN A 61 -2.96 -7.44 3.90
C ASN A 61 -3.86 -8.65 4.25
N SER A 62 -3.51 -9.37 5.31
CA SER A 62 -4.37 -10.41 5.89
C SER A 62 -5.36 -9.84 6.90
N ARG A 63 -4.98 -8.75 7.59
CA ARG A 63 -5.79 -8.10 8.62
C ARG A 63 -5.48 -6.61 8.73
N LEU A 64 -6.50 -5.82 9.01
CA LEU A 64 -6.38 -4.40 9.34
C LEU A 64 -6.33 -4.20 10.86
N CYS A 65 -5.46 -3.33 11.34
CA CYS A 65 -5.30 -3.00 12.76
C CYS A 65 -5.79 -1.58 13.09
N VAL A 66 -6.28 -0.84 12.09
CA VAL A 66 -6.72 0.55 12.20
C VAL A 66 -8.05 0.75 11.50
N SER A 67 -8.72 1.86 11.80
CA SER A 67 -10.00 2.26 11.21
C SER A 67 -9.93 3.67 10.61
N VAL A 68 -10.85 3.97 9.68
CA VAL A 68 -10.96 5.31 9.06
C VAL A 68 -11.14 6.39 10.13
N GLY A 69 -10.44 7.52 9.98
CA GLY A 69 -10.42 8.64 10.92
C GLY A 69 -9.36 8.51 12.03
N GLN A 70 -8.72 7.35 12.18
CA GLN A 70 -7.65 7.17 13.16
C GLN A 70 -6.37 7.90 12.75
N ASN A 71 -5.77 8.61 13.69
CA ASN A 71 -4.43 9.18 13.53
C ASN A 71 -3.38 8.12 13.88
N VAL A 72 -2.33 8.03 13.07
CA VAL A 72 -1.21 7.11 13.26
C VAL A 72 0.11 7.86 13.18
N LYS A 73 1.11 7.37 13.90
CA LYS A 73 2.49 7.86 13.86
C LYS A 73 3.36 6.96 12.98
N GLN A 74 4.44 7.53 12.47
CA GLN A 74 5.47 6.77 11.78
C GLN A 74 5.89 5.56 12.64
N GLY A 75 5.90 4.37 12.03
CA GLY A 75 6.25 3.13 12.72
C GLY A 75 5.10 2.39 13.40
N ASP A 76 3.92 3.02 13.55
CA ASP A 76 2.74 2.35 14.12
C ASP A 76 2.30 1.19 13.24
N THR A 77 1.88 0.08 13.85
CA THR A 77 1.36 -1.08 13.12
C THR A 77 -0.06 -0.78 12.64
N ILE A 78 -0.24 -0.73 11.32
CA ILE A 78 -1.52 -0.41 10.69
C ILE A 78 -2.24 -1.64 10.13
N ALA A 79 -1.49 -2.69 9.80
CA ALA A 79 -2.03 -3.92 9.24
C ALA A 79 -1.05 -5.08 9.44
N LYS A 80 -1.48 -6.28 9.03
CA LYS A 80 -0.64 -7.46 8.90
C LYS A 80 -0.57 -7.86 7.44
N SER A 81 0.63 -8.11 6.91
CA SER A 81 0.82 -8.52 5.50
C SER A 81 0.06 -9.81 5.20
N GLY A 82 -0.20 -10.07 3.93
CA GLY A 82 -1.00 -11.21 3.52
C GLY A 82 -0.76 -11.61 2.07
N ASN A 83 -1.81 -12.16 1.48
CA ASN A 83 -1.87 -12.58 0.09
C ASN A 83 -3.31 -12.42 -0.43
N THR A 84 -3.97 -11.31 -0.08
CA THR A 84 -5.38 -11.05 -0.42
C THR A 84 -5.52 -10.16 -1.65
N GLY A 85 -6.66 -10.22 -2.34
CA GLY A 85 -6.85 -9.49 -3.60
C GLY A 85 -6.08 -10.12 -4.76
N TYR A 86 -5.64 -9.31 -5.71
CA TYR A 86 -4.86 -9.78 -6.86
C TYR A 86 -3.38 -9.89 -6.51
N SER A 87 -3.02 -10.98 -5.84
CA SER A 87 -1.65 -11.28 -5.41
C SER A 87 -1.25 -12.68 -5.85
N THR A 88 -0.05 -12.83 -6.41
CA THR A 88 0.50 -14.12 -6.87
C THR A 88 1.28 -14.87 -5.78
N GLY A 89 1.58 -14.21 -4.67
CA GLY A 89 2.27 -14.81 -3.52
C GLY A 89 2.39 -13.83 -2.34
N PRO A 90 2.77 -14.27 -1.13
CA PRO A 90 2.83 -13.39 0.04
C PRO A 90 3.79 -12.19 -0.12
N HIS A 91 3.24 -10.99 -0.10
CA HIS A 91 3.99 -9.74 -0.13
C HIS A 91 3.14 -8.58 0.42
N LEU A 92 3.80 -7.46 0.70
CA LEU A 92 3.16 -6.17 0.93
C LEU A 92 3.25 -5.35 -0.35
N HIS A 93 2.11 -4.86 -0.82
CA HIS A 93 2.09 -3.84 -1.87
C HIS A 93 2.08 -2.45 -1.25
N PHE A 94 3.09 -1.63 -1.55
CA PHE A 94 3.23 -0.28 -1.02
C PHE A 94 3.26 0.75 -2.15
N GLU A 95 2.37 1.74 -2.13
CA GLU A 95 2.40 2.86 -3.09
C GLU A 95 2.52 4.19 -2.35
N LYS A 96 3.29 5.13 -2.92
CA LYS A 96 3.21 6.55 -2.57
C LYS A 96 2.40 7.26 -3.67
N ARG A 97 1.46 8.10 -3.25
CA ARG A 97 0.61 8.93 -4.13
C ARG A 97 0.78 10.39 -3.75
N VAL A 98 0.79 11.27 -4.75
CA VAL A 98 0.83 12.74 -4.60
C VAL A 98 -0.31 13.30 -5.44
N ASN A 99 -1.17 14.10 -4.83
CA ASN A 99 -2.41 14.62 -5.41
C ASN A 99 -3.30 13.52 -6.00
N GLY A 100 -3.41 12.39 -5.30
CA GLY A 100 -4.19 11.22 -5.73
C GLY A 100 -3.60 10.45 -6.91
N ARG A 101 -2.46 10.89 -7.47
CA ARG A 101 -1.73 10.20 -8.53
C ARG A 101 -0.56 9.42 -7.94
N PRO A 102 -0.39 8.13 -8.27
CA PRO A 102 0.79 7.39 -7.85
C PRO A 102 2.07 8.06 -8.38
N VAL A 103 3.06 8.25 -7.51
CA VAL A 103 4.37 8.84 -7.86
C VAL A 103 5.48 7.86 -7.55
N ASN A 104 6.46 7.82 -8.45
CA ASN A 104 7.63 6.96 -8.35
C ASN A 104 8.50 7.40 -7.15
N PRO A 105 8.80 6.52 -6.17
CA PRO A 105 9.67 6.88 -5.04
C PRO A 105 11.16 6.82 -5.36
N GLY A 106 11.58 6.44 -6.57
CA GLY A 106 12.98 6.43 -6.99
C GLY A 106 13.23 7.36 -8.18
N GLY A 107 13.89 8.48 -7.94
CA GLY A 107 14.28 9.45 -8.96
C GLY A 107 15.44 10.31 -8.48
N GLY A 108 16.64 9.74 -8.53
CA GLY A 108 17.92 10.43 -8.61
C GLY A 108 18.67 9.86 -9.80
#